data_AF-A0A1I2DY19-F1
#
_entry.id   AF-A0A1I2DY19-F1
#
_cell.length_a   1.000
_cell.length_b   1.000
_cell.length_c   1.000
_cell.angle_alpha   90.00
_cell.angle_beta   90.00
_cell.angle_gamma   90.00
#
_symmetry.space_group_name_H-M   'P 1'
#
loop_
_entity.id
_entity.type
_entity.pdbx_description
1 polymer ?
#
loop_
_entity_poly.entity_id
_entity_poly.type
_entity_poly.pdbx_seq_one_letter_code
_entity_poly.pdbx_strand_id
1 'polypeptide(L)'
;MKDSKEKQVHILVGCADARDLSQVQIDSFNETIKVFEAKGIQVEMRVIRTAGSFITPDVISDIKRIIDETQRDSDFKHISYYVHIQTHGHLEGKGDKAYVSHIHDLKVVPDSPLNCGMLRASSVGIEIEEFIITAQPEVNIKGEIVKISSEKEIRQLLAGVYGYDGYLAGDWIRGIDYLRTHPRTQRTHLERIIKTDSDFKNLAIQITAGIQDYASHSLIRVDGGEPEVPYWDSVQMLIRKKVKEVESSSLASQSAKQAPLAGLICMPDPKTSRRSLAAKYYQKLKGLTYTDEYLPNTLFNMTGSGFDIPLTPFGPYVIAGFFYSVKHLKLTDQMVMGYDQAQTNRILQKIDNDPIMNLIVKKFEVNLIAINHKDLITTNFTS
;
A
#
# COMPACT_ATOMS: atom_id res chain seq x y z
N MET A 1 -12.53 -20.69 23.23
CA MET A 1 -11.27 -20.17 22.68
C MET A 1 -10.16 -20.63 23.61
N LYS A 2 -9.11 -21.29 23.12
CA LYS A 2 -7.89 -21.52 23.95
C LYS A 2 -7.29 -20.15 24.23
N ASP A 3 -6.98 -19.85 25.49
CA ASP A 3 -6.28 -18.63 25.90
C ASP A 3 -4.95 -18.52 25.15
N SER A 4 -4.95 -17.80 24.02
CA SER A 4 -3.73 -17.42 23.33
C SER A 4 -2.93 -16.51 24.23
N LYS A 5 -1.68 -16.87 24.49
CA LYS A 5 -0.83 -16.20 25.48
C LYS A 5 -0.19 -14.92 24.93
N GLU A 6 -0.18 -14.76 23.62
CA GLU A 6 0.52 -13.69 22.91
C GLU A 6 -0.28 -13.27 21.66
N LYS A 7 -0.26 -11.97 21.36
CA LYS A 7 -0.73 -11.42 20.09
C LYS A 7 0.44 -10.79 19.34
N GLN A 8 0.56 -11.09 18.05
CA GLN A 8 1.52 -10.49 17.14
C GLN A 8 0.79 -9.67 16.09
N VAL A 9 1.16 -8.39 15.95
CA VAL A 9 0.60 -7.48 14.96
C VAL A 9 1.67 -7.19 13.92
N HIS A 10 1.39 -7.60 12.69
CA HIS A 10 2.27 -7.44 11.55
C HIS A 10 1.69 -6.42 10.58
N ILE A 11 2.40 -5.33 10.37
CA ILE A 11 2.01 -4.21 9.51
C ILE A 11 2.92 -4.24 8.27
N LEU A 12 2.37 -4.66 7.13
CA LEU A 12 3.07 -4.61 5.85
C LEU A 12 2.91 -3.22 5.23
N VAL A 13 4.00 -2.47 5.16
CA VAL A 13 4.11 -1.24 4.36
C VAL A 13 4.65 -1.63 2.98
N GLY A 14 3.72 -1.87 2.05
CA GLY A 14 4.00 -2.35 0.71
C GLY A 14 3.74 -1.29 -0.36
N CYS A 15 4.36 -1.47 -1.52
CA CYS A 15 4.08 -0.62 -2.67
C CYS A 15 2.64 -0.83 -3.14
N ALA A 16 2.00 0.26 -3.60
CA ALA A 16 0.75 0.22 -4.36
C ALA A 16 1.02 -0.26 -5.81
N ASP A 17 1.32 -1.55 -5.98
CA ASP A 17 1.45 -2.21 -7.29
C ASP A 17 0.30 -3.21 -7.48
N ALA A 18 -0.34 -3.20 -8.64
CA ALA A 18 -1.48 -4.06 -8.95
C ALA A 18 -1.11 -5.55 -9.00
N ARG A 19 0.17 -5.89 -9.20
CA ARG A 19 0.68 -7.28 -9.17
C ARG A 19 0.95 -7.76 -7.77
N ASP A 20 1.02 -6.85 -6.81
CA ASP A 20 1.15 -7.22 -5.43
C ASP A 20 -0.04 -8.06 -4.99
N LEU A 21 0.18 -9.05 -4.12
CA LEU A 21 -0.78 -10.08 -3.71
C LEU A 21 -1.13 -11.08 -4.81
N SER A 22 -0.80 -12.36 -4.62
CA SER A 22 -1.30 -13.49 -5.40
C SER A 22 -2.10 -14.46 -4.52
N GLN A 23 -2.86 -15.37 -5.14
CA GLN A 23 -3.58 -16.42 -4.40
C GLN A 23 -2.61 -17.24 -3.55
N VAL A 24 -1.43 -17.58 -4.09
CA VAL A 24 -0.36 -18.28 -3.36
C VAL A 24 0.04 -17.53 -2.09
N GLN A 25 0.14 -16.19 -2.14
CA GLN A 25 0.44 -15.37 -0.97
C GLN A 25 -0.69 -15.41 0.05
N ILE A 26 -1.95 -15.22 -0.39
CA ILE A 26 -3.14 -15.28 0.48
C ILE A 26 -3.21 -16.62 1.23
N ASP A 27 -3.04 -17.73 0.51
CA ASP A 27 -3.11 -19.07 1.08
C ASP A 27 -1.96 -19.31 2.07
N SER A 28 -0.76 -18.83 1.74
CA SER A 28 0.41 -18.98 2.62
C SER A 28 0.26 -18.19 3.92
N PHE A 29 -0.32 -16.98 3.87
CA PHE A 29 -0.67 -16.22 5.07
C PHE A 29 -1.66 -17.00 5.95
N ASN A 30 -2.80 -17.41 5.37
CA ASN A 30 -3.86 -18.09 6.11
C ASN A 30 -3.40 -19.43 6.70
N GLU A 31 -2.57 -20.18 5.99
CA GLU A 31 -2.00 -21.44 6.48
C GLU A 31 -1.02 -21.20 7.62
N THR A 32 -0.12 -20.22 7.49
CA THR A 32 0.87 -19.91 8.54
C THR A 32 0.20 -19.34 9.79
N ILE A 33 -0.85 -18.53 9.65
CA ILE A 33 -1.66 -18.03 10.78
C ILE A 33 -2.19 -19.22 11.59
N LYS A 34 -2.81 -20.21 10.95
CA LYS A 34 -3.32 -21.41 11.64
C LYS A 34 -2.24 -22.18 12.40
N VAL A 35 -1.02 -22.26 11.84
CA VAL A 35 0.13 -22.90 12.49
C VAL A 35 0.54 -22.14 13.77
N PHE A 36 0.53 -20.81 13.75
CA PHE A 36 0.86 -19.98 14.91
C PHE A 36 -0.26 -19.96 15.94
N GLU A 37 -1.52 -19.93 15.51
CA GLU A 37 -2.69 -20.06 16.39
C GLU A 37 -2.67 -21.39 17.15
N ALA A 38 -2.28 -22.49 16.49
CA ALA A 38 -2.12 -23.79 17.14
C ALA A 38 -1.03 -23.79 18.24
N LYS A 39 -0.06 -22.87 18.16
CA LYS A 39 0.98 -22.63 19.19
C LYS A 39 0.54 -21.63 20.26
N GLY A 40 -0.69 -21.11 20.19
CA GLY A 40 -1.22 -20.14 21.14
C GLY A 40 -0.83 -18.69 20.85
N ILE A 41 -0.40 -18.38 19.63
CA ILE A 41 -0.04 -17.03 19.17
C ILE A 41 -1.13 -16.53 18.22
N GLN A 42 -1.83 -15.46 18.59
CA GLN A 42 -2.77 -14.81 17.67
C GLN A 42 -2.01 -13.88 16.74
N VAL A 43 -2.16 -14.06 15.43
CA VAL A 43 -1.51 -13.21 14.43
C VAL A 43 -2.54 -12.29 13.78
N GLU A 44 -2.21 -11.00 13.72
CA GLU A 44 -2.98 -10.00 13.02
C GLU A 44 -2.16 -9.37 11.90
N MET A 45 -2.65 -9.43 10.67
CA MET A 45 -2.03 -8.82 9.49
C MET A 45 -2.76 -7.53 9.10
N ARG A 46 -2.02 -6.44 8.96
CA ARG A 46 -2.48 -5.14 8.45
C ARG A 46 -1.63 -4.74 7.25
N VAL A 47 -2.21 -4.05 6.27
CA VAL A 47 -1.52 -3.73 5.02
C VAL A 47 -1.72 -2.28 4.64
N ILE A 48 -0.64 -1.51 4.67
CA ILE A 48 -0.57 -0.12 4.20
C ILE A 48 0.01 -0.13 2.78
N ARG A 49 -0.71 0.44 1.82
CA ARG A 49 -0.31 0.54 0.41
C ARG A 49 -0.03 1.98 0.05
N THR A 50 1.26 2.29 0.01
CA THR A 50 1.78 3.60 -0.38
C THR A 50 2.73 3.42 -1.56
N ALA A 51 2.68 4.32 -2.53
CA ALA A 51 3.51 4.20 -3.72
C ALA A 51 4.99 4.17 -3.32
N GLY A 52 5.72 3.13 -3.74
CA GLY A 52 7.16 3.00 -3.47
C GLY A 52 7.53 2.68 -2.03
N SER A 53 6.56 2.44 -1.15
CA SER A 53 6.79 2.09 0.27
C SER A 53 7.56 3.18 1.04
N PHE A 54 7.38 4.44 0.66
CA PHE A 54 7.95 5.58 1.39
C PHE A 54 7.32 5.69 2.78
N ILE A 55 8.15 5.93 3.79
CA ILE A 55 7.72 6.19 5.17
C ILE A 55 7.51 7.70 5.31
N THR A 56 6.32 8.16 4.98
CA THR A 56 5.87 9.54 5.12
C THR A 56 5.08 9.75 6.41
N PRO A 57 4.84 11.01 6.84
CA PRO A 57 4.08 11.30 8.05
C PRO A 57 2.68 10.62 8.11
N ASP A 58 2.00 10.47 6.98
CA ASP A 58 0.73 9.74 6.86
C ASP A 58 0.90 8.24 7.14
N VAL A 59 1.96 7.61 6.62
CA VAL A 59 2.27 6.19 6.92
C VAL A 59 2.60 6.02 8.40
N ILE A 60 3.32 6.97 9.01
CA ILE A 60 3.58 6.98 10.46
C ILE A 60 2.27 7.08 11.24
N SER A 61 1.39 8.00 10.86
CA SER A 61 0.07 8.14 11.49
C SER A 61 -0.76 6.87 11.35
N ASP A 62 -0.65 6.17 10.22
CA ASP A 62 -1.35 4.92 9.98
C ASP A 62 -0.83 3.79 10.88
N ILE A 63 0.49 3.69 11.05
CA ILE A 63 1.09 2.74 11.99
C ILE A 63 0.61 3.05 13.42
N LYS A 64 0.62 4.32 13.85
CA LYS A 64 0.10 4.72 15.17
C LYS A 64 -1.34 4.31 15.36
N ARG A 65 -2.20 4.63 14.40
CA ARG A 65 -3.62 4.32 14.50
C ARG A 65 -3.88 2.82 14.56
N ILE A 66 -3.18 2.02 13.76
CA ILE A 66 -3.27 0.54 13.81
C ILE A 66 -2.88 0.03 15.20
N ILE A 67 -1.79 0.54 15.76
CA ILE A 67 -1.32 0.15 17.10
C ILE A 67 -2.35 0.56 18.16
N ASP A 68 -2.84 1.80 18.13
CA ASP A 68 -3.83 2.32 19.07
C ASP A 68 -5.15 1.54 19.02
N GLU A 69 -5.68 1.28 17.81
CA GLU A 69 -6.86 0.43 17.60
C GLU A 69 -6.62 -0.96 18.19
N THR A 70 -5.45 -1.56 17.92
CA THR A 70 -5.13 -2.89 18.44
C THR A 70 -5.05 -2.91 19.96
N GLN A 71 -4.44 -1.90 20.60
CA GLN A 71 -4.34 -1.83 22.05
C GLN A 71 -5.70 -1.62 22.73
N ARG A 72 -6.60 -0.87 22.10
CA ARG A 72 -7.96 -0.65 22.62
C ARG A 72 -8.84 -1.88 22.52
N ASP A 73 -8.71 -2.64 21.44
CA ASP A 73 -9.59 -3.76 21.12
C ASP A 73 -9.07 -5.12 21.62
N SER A 74 -7.87 -5.15 22.20
CA SER A 74 -7.18 -6.39 22.56
C SER A 74 -7.23 -6.69 24.05
N ASP A 75 -7.69 -7.89 24.40
CA ASP A 75 -7.63 -8.43 25.77
C ASP A 75 -6.23 -8.98 26.15
N PHE A 76 -5.27 -8.95 25.23
CA PHE A 76 -3.94 -9.50 25.44
C PHE A 76 -3.04 -8.57 26.26
N LYS A 77 -2.42 -9.12 27.31
CA LYS A 77 -1.43 -8.41 28.13
C LYS A 77 -0.11 -8.16 27.40
N HIS A 78 0.25 -9.00 26.44
CA HIS A 78 1.49 -8.87 25.67
C HIS A 78 1.17 -8.87 24.17
N ILE A 79 1.54 -7.77 23.52
CA ILE A 79 1.38 -7.57 22.08
C ILE A 79 2.74 -7.22 21.50
N SER A 80 3.21 -7.98 20.52
CA SER A 80 4.44 -7.70 19.78
C SER A 80 4.10 -7.05 18.44
N TYR A 81 4.83 -5.99 18.09
CA TYR A 81 4.59 -5.21 16.88
C TYR A 81 5.73 -5.36 15.88
N TYR A 82 5.37 -5.69 14.63
CA TYR A 82 6.30 -5.87 13.53
C TYR A 82 5.88 -4.99 12.36
N VAL A 83 6.81 -4.20 11.82
CA VAL A 83 6.60 -3.42 10.60
C VAL A 83 7.48 -3.97 9.50
N HIS A 84 6.86 -4.35 8.38
CA HIS A 84 7.53 -4.92 7.22
C HIS A 84 7.55 -3.90 6.10
N ILE A 85 8.72 -3.31 5.83
CA ILE A 85 8.91 -2.39 4.71
C ILE A 85 9.29 -3.22 3.49
N GLN A 86 8.39 -3.27 2.52
CA GLN A 86 8.55 -4.09 1.32
C GLN A 86 8.39 -3.26 0.07
N THR A 87 9.45 -3.17 -0.72
CA THR A 87 9.40 -2.64 -2.10
C THR A 87 9.31 -3.79 -3.10
N HIS A 88 9.31 -3.51 -4.40
CA HIS A 88 9.32 -4.56 -5.42
C HIS A 88 10.18 -4.18 -6.63
N GLY A 89 10.57 -5.19 -7.41
CA GLY A 89 11.22 -4.98 -8.70
C GLY A 89 11.58 -6.27 -9.42
N HIS A 90 12.47 -6.17 -10.41
CA HIS A 90 13.13 -7.31 -11.05
C HIS A 90 14.59 -7.37 -10.60
N LEU A 91 14.95 -8.43 -9.90
CA LEU A 91 16.30 -8.58 -9.36
C LEU A 91 17.07 -9.70 -10.07
N GLU A 92 18.35 -9.43 -10.34
CA GLU A 92 19.37 -10.40 -10.71
C GLU A 92 20.31 -10.63 -9.53
N GLY A 93 20.54 -11.89 -9.18
CA GLY A 93 21.40 -12.29 -8.06
C GLY A 93 20.81 -13.47 -7.29
N LYS A 94 21.65 -14.30 -6.70
CA LYS A 94 21.20 -15.35 -5.79
C LYS A 94 21.23 -14.77 -4.38
N GLY A 95 20.07 -14.60 -3.75
CA GLY A 95 20.01 -14.56 -2.29
C GLY A 95 20.64 -15.84 -1.73
N ASP A 96 21.08 -15.80 -0.47
CA ASP A 96 21.56 -17.00 0.19
C ASP A 96 20.43 -18.03 0.40
N LYS A 97 20.71 -19.17 1.05
CA LYS A 97 19.68 -20.19 1.33
C LYS A 97 18.53 -19.67 2.22
N ALA A 98 18.76 -18.60 3.00
CA ALA A 98 17.75 -17.90 3.77
C ALA A 98 17.04 -16.78 2.96
N TYR A 99 17.50 -16.53 1.72
CA TYR A 99 17.11 -15.44 0.84
C TYR A 99 17.29 -14.06 1.50
N VAL A 100 18.30 -13.98 2.36
CA VAL A 100 18.95 -12.75 2.74
C VAL A 100 20.01 -12.47 1.68
N SER A 101 20.16 -11.21 1.30
CA SER A 101 21.21 -10.83 0.36
C SER A 101 21.86 -9.53 0.79
N HIS A 102 23.17 -9.45 0.57
CA HIS A 102 23.85 -8.16 0.67
C HIS A 102 23.51 -7.32 -0.55
N ILE A 103 23.33 -6.01 -0.35
CA ILE A 103 22.93 -5.08 -1.41
C ILE A 103 23.88 -5.11 -2.62
N HIS A 104 25.17 -5.36 -2.40
CA HIS A 104 26.15 -5.39 -3.48
C HIS A 104 26.03 -6.63 -4.37
N ASP A 105 25.39 -7.69 -3.88
CA ASP A 105 25.11 -8.92 -4.64
C ASP A 105 23.81 -8.81 -5.45
N LEU A 106 22.98 -7.80 -5.16
CA LEU A 106 21.73 -7.54 -5.86
C LEU A 106 21.93 -6.56 -7.02
N LYS A 107 21.47 -6.96 -8.19
CA LYS A 107 21.35 -6.10 -9.36
C LYS A 107 19.89 -5.92 -9.70
N VAL A 108 19.51 -4.70 -10.08
CA VAL A 108 18.18 -4.42 -10.61
C VAL A 108 18.26 -4.55 -12.12
N VAL A 109 17.40 -5.35 -12.73
CA VAL A 109 17.37 -5.51 -14.18
C VAL A 109 16.95 -4.19 -14.81
N PRO A 110 17.80 -3.52 -15.62
CA PRO A 110 17.47 -2.23 -16.22
C PRO A 110 16.20 -2.31 -17.08
N ASP A 111 15.38 -1.26 -17.03
CA ASP A 111 14.16 -1.09 -17.85
C ASP A 111 13.14 -2.25 -17.80
N SER A 112 13.28 -3.17 -16.84
CA SER A 112 12.31 -4.23 -16.65
C SER A 112 10.92 -3.66 -16.36
N PRO A 113 9.85 -4.17 -17.02
CA PRO A 113 8.48 -3.77 -16.72
C PRO A 113 8.03 -4.21 -15.32
N LEU A 114 8.82 -5.01 -14.61
CA LEU A 114 8.56 -5.44 -13.23
C LEU A 114 9.12 -4.48 -12.18
N ASN A 115 9.95 -3.53 -12.60
CA ASN A 115 10.49 -2.52 -11.71
C ASN A 115 9.39 -1.60 -11.19
N CYS A 116 9.60 -1.10 -9.96
CA CYS A 116 8.71 -0.13 -9.37
C CYS A 116 8.66 1.16 -10.20
N GLY A 117 7.45 1.59 -10.57
CA GLY A 117 7.24 2.85 -11.27
C GLY A 117 7.77 4.06 -10.49
N MET A 118 7.90 3.93 -9.17
CA MET A 118 8.43 4.99 -8.31
C MET A 118 9.92 5.27 -8.49
N LEU A 119 10.67 4.46 -9.24
CA LEU A 119 12.01 4.83 -9.70
C LEU A 119 12.00 6.11 -10.55
N ARG A 120 10.85 6.46 -11.14
CA ARG A 120 10.64 7.68 -11.93
C ARG A 120 9.57 8.59 -11.32
N ALA A 121 9.30 8.49 -10.01
CA ALA A 121 8.21 9.25 -9.38
C ALA A 121 8.39 10.78 -9.47
N SER A 122 9.64 11.28 -9.45
CA SER A 122 9.89 12.71 -9.63
C SER A 122 9.34 13.23 -10.96
N SER A 123 9.36 12.41 -12.02
CA SER A 123 8.73 12.75 -13.30
C SER A 123 7.21 12.84 -13.18
N VAL A 124 6.58 11.94 -12.42
CA VAL A 124 5.14 12.01 -12.11
C VAL A 124 4.82 13.28 -11.32
N GLY A 125 5.68 13.68 -10.38
CA GLY A 125 5.55 14.96 -9.67
C GLY A 125 5.53 16.16 -10.62
N ILE A 126 6.49 16.22 -11.56
CA ILE A 126 6.55 17.28 -12.58
C ILE A 126 5.26 17.30 -13.42
N GLU A 127 4.78 16.13 -13.82
CA GLU A 127 3.54 16.01 -14.59
C GLU A 127 2.30 16.47 -13.81
N ILE A 128 2.28 16.29 -12.49
CA ILE A 128 1.20 16.80 -11.63
C ILE A 128 1.29 18.33 -11.54
N GLU A 129 2.48 18.91 -11.39
CA GLU A 129 2.66 20.37 -11.41
C GLU A 129 2.15 20.96 -12.72
N GLU A 130 2.60 20.41 -13.86
CA GLU A 130 2.17 20.85 -15.19
C GLU A 130 0.65 20.72 -15.36
N PHE A 131 0.07 19.61 -14.91
CA PHE A 131 -1.37 19.38 -14.94
C PHE A 131 -2.14 20.43 -14.13
N ILE A 132 -1.70 20.75 -12.91
CA ILE A 132 -2.34 21.77 -12.06
C ILE A 132 -2.23 23.15 -12.70
N ILE A 133 -1.04 23.54 -13.15
CA ILE A 133 -0.81 24.85 -13.81
C ILE A 133 -1.64 24.99 -15.08
N THR A 134 -1.76 23.92 -15.87
CA THR A 134 -2.56 23.93 -17.10
C THR A 134 -4.06 24.02 -16.80
N ALA A 135 -4.52 23.28 -15.78
CA ALA A 135 -5.92 23.27 -15.39
C ALA A 135 -6.38 24.57 -14.71
N GLN A 136 -5.45 25.31 -14.09
CA GLN A 136 -5.67 26.53 -13.33
C GLN A 136 -6.86 26.48 -12.36
N PRO A 137 -6.90 25.48 -11.46
CA PRO A 137 -8.02 25.34 -10.53
C PRO A 137 -8.11 26.55 -9.59
N GLU A 138 -9.33 26.87 -9.17
CA GLU A 138 -9.59 27.75 -8.04
C GLU A 138 -9.76 26.89 -6.79
N VAL A 139 -8.96 27.17 -5.76
CA VAL A 139 -8.93 26.39 -4.51
C VAL A 139 -9.11 27.33 -3.33
N ASN A 140 -9.94 26.94 -2.36
CA ASN A 140 -10.05 27.66 -1.10
C ASN A 140 -8.87 27.27 -0.18
N ILE A 141 -8.00 28.23 0.12
CA ILE A 141 -6.86 28.10 1.01
C ILE A 141 -7.09 29.02 2.21
N LYS A 142 -7.37 28.45 3.38
CA LYS A 142 -7.59 29.19 4.65
C LYS A 142 -8.66 30.30 4.55
N GLY A 143 -9.70 30.10 3.73
CA GLY A 143 -10.80 31.05 3.52
C GLY A 143 -10.63 31.95 2.30
N GLU A 144 -9.49 31.92 1.62
CA GLU A 144 -9.22 32.70 0.42
C GLU A 144 -9.30 31.82 -0.82
N ILE A 145 -10.02 32.27 -1.86
CA ILE A 145 -10.06 31.58 -3.15
C ILE A 145 -8.81 31.98 -3.95
N VAL A 146 -7.92 31.02 -4.20
CA VAL A 146 -6.68 31.20 -4.94
C VAL A 146 -6.75 30.44 -6.24
N LYS A 147 -6.49 31.13 -7.36
CA LYS A 147 -6.33 30.50 -8.68
C LYS A 147 -4.89 30.01 -8.84
N ILE A 148 -4.70 28.72 -9.04
CA ILE A 148 -3.36 28.12 -9.11
C ILE A 148 -2.81 28.22 -10.54
N SER A 149 -2.05 29.28 -10.85
CA SER A 149 -1.52 29.53 -12.20
C SER A 149 0.00 29.47 -12.31
N SER A 150 0.72 29.39 -11.19
CA SER A 150 2.18 29.31 -11.18
C SER A 150 2.69 28.44 -10.02
N GLU A 151 4.00 28.20 -10.03
CA GLU A 151 4.70 27.50 -8.95
C GLU A 151 4.49 28.16 -7.58
N LYS A 152 4.42 29.49 -7.52
CA LYS A 152 4.16 30.22 -6.27
C LYS A 152 2.83 29.80 -5.65
N GLU A 153 1.77 29.72 -6.46
CA GLU A 153 0.45 29.31 -5.96
C GLU A 153 0.41 27.81 -5.63
N ILE A 154 1.17 26.95 -6.33
CA ILE A 154 1.34 25.55 -5.92
C ILE A 154 1.95 25.47 -4.53
N ARG A 155 3.00 26.25 -4.25
CA ARG A 155 3.61 26.27 -2.92
C ARG A 155 2.65 26.77 -1.84
N GLN A 156 1.82 27.77 -2.17
CA GLN A 156 0.74 28.22 -1.27
C GLN A 156 -0.30 27.13 -1.01
N LEU A 157 -0.69 26.36 -2.04
CA LEU A 157 -1.56 25.20 -1.91
C LEU A 157 -0.94 24.13 -0.99
N LEU A 158 0.32 23.76 -1.20
CA LEU A 158 1.05 22.79 -0.37
C LEU A 158 1.11 23.23 1.09
N ALA A 159 1.49 24.48 1.36
CA ALA A 159 1.60 24.97 2.72
C ALA A 159 0.23 25.13 3.40
N GLY A 160 -0.78 25.58 2.65
CA GLY A 160 -2.09 25.93 3.17
C GLY A 160 -3.04 24.75 3.37
N VAL A 161 -2.95 23.74 2.51
CA VAL A 161 -3.83 22.55 2.54
C VAL A 161 -3.10 21.33 3.09
N TYR A 162 -1.88 21.07 2.62
CA TYR A 162 -1.12 19.86 2.95
C TYR A 162 -0.13 20.05 4.11
N GLY A 163 0.00 21.27 4.63
CA GLY A 163 0.95 21.59 5.71
C GLY A 163 2.41 21.39 5.31
N TYR A 164 2.73 21.51 4.02
CA TYR A 164 4.06 21.25 3.48
C TYR A 164 4.69 22.51 2.89
N ASP A 165 5.81 22.96 3.45
CA ASP A 165 6.61 24.08 2.90
C ASP A 165 7.75 23.54 2.04
N GLY A 166 7.52 23.52 0.72
CA GLY A 166 8.48 23.03 -0.25
C GLY A 166 7.90 22.98 -1.65
N TYR A 167 8.48 22.15 -2.53
CA TYR A 167 8.07 21.99 -3.93
C TYR A 167 7.32 20.67 -4.13
N LEU A 168 6.39 20.61 -5.10
CA LEU A 168 5.60 19.38 -5.32
C LEU A 168 6.49 18.29 -5.90
N ALA A 169 7.22 18.61 -6.97
CA ALA A 169 8.16 17.69 -7.61
C ALA A 169 9.56 17.76 -6.99
N GLY A 170 10.19 16.61 -6.77
CA GLY A 170 11.57 16.53 -6.30
C GLY A 170 11.75 16.75 -4.79
N ASP A 171 10.74 17.28 -4.11
CA ASP A 171 10.76 17.49 -2.67
C ASP A 171 9.59 16.80 -1.95
N TRP A 172 8.33 17.18 -2.22
CA TRP A 172 7.16 16.52 -1.63
C TRP A 172 6.93 15.11 -2.21
N ILE A 173 7.05 14.97 -3.53
CA ILE A 173 7.06 13.68 -4.24
C ILE A 173 8.48 13.41 -4.75
N ARG A 174 9.12 12.35 -4.22
CA ARG A 174 10.48 11.95 -4.58
C ARG A 174 10.49 10.59 -5.25
N GLY A 175 11.39 10.44 -6.22
CA GLY A 175 11.73 9.16 -6.83
C GLY A 175 12.49 8.24 -5.88
N ILE A 176 12.43 6.94 -6.15
CA ILE A 176 13.36 5.99 -5.58
C ILE A 176 14.69 6.14 -6.32
N ASP A 177 15.73 6.65 -5.65
CA ASP A 177 17.04 6.81 -6.27
C ASP A 177 17.67 5.46 -6.62
N TYR A 178 17.61 4.53 -5.67
CA TYR A 178 18.22 3.21 -5.80
C TYR A 178 17.35 2.15 -5.12
N LEU A 179 16.66 1.33 -5.92
CA LEU A 179 15.74 0.29 -5.43
C LEU A 179 16.40 -0.63 -4.39
N ARG A 180 17.65 -1.03 -4.63
CA ARG A 180 18.40 -1.97 -3.80
C ARG A 180 18.65 -1.48 -2.37
N THR A 181 18.73 -0.16 -2.15
CA THR A 181 18.94 0.45 -0.83
C THR A 181 17.67 1.02 -0.23
N HIS A 182 16.65 1.27 -1.06
CA HIS A 182 15.45 2.00 -0.65
C HIS A 182 14.75 1.41 0.58
N PRO A 183 14.44 0.09 0.67
CA PRO A 183 13.84 -0.48 1.88
C PRO A 183 14.65 -0.23 3.16
N ARG A 184 15.99 -0.29 3.07
CA ARG A 184 16.86 -0.02 4.23
C ARG A 184 16.82 1.44 4.63
N THR A 185 16.85 2.36 3.66
CA THR A 185 16.74 3.80 3.92
C THR A 185 15.43 4.11 4.63
N GLN A 186 14.33 3.55 4.13
CA GLN A 186 13.00 3.69 4.73
C GLN A 186 12.94 3.07 6.13
N ARG A 187 13.54 1.90 6.34
CA ARG A 187 13.68 1.29 7.67
C ARG A 187 14.46 2.18 8.63
N THR A 188 15.64 2.66 8.26
CA THR A 188 16.44 3.54 9.12
C THR A 188 15.69 4.85 9.43
N HIS A 189 14.91 5.37 8.49
CA HIS A 189 14.06 6.53 8.73
C HIS A 189 12.99 6.23 9.79
N LEU A 190 12.25 5.12 9.64
CA LEU A 190 11.25 4.69 10.60
C LEU A 190 11.84 4.40 11.98
N GLU A 191 12.99 3.72 12.05
CA GLU A 191 13.70 3.44 13.30
C GLU A 191 14.07 4.73 14.06
N ARG A 192 14.50 5.79 13.34
CA ARG A 192 14.80 7.09 13.95
C ARG A 192 13.55 7.73 14.53
N ILE A 193 12.44 7.71 13.79
CA ILE A 193 11.15 8.25 14.25
C ILE A 193 10.69 7.51 15.50
N ILE A 194 10.68 6.18 15.48
CA ILE A 194 10.27 5.34 16.62
C ILE A 194 11.08 5.63 17.89
N LYS A 195 12.39 5.89 17.76
CA LYS A 195 13.25 6.21 18.91
C LYS A 195 12.90 7.54 19.57
N THR A 196 12.43 8.52 18.81
CA THR A 196 12.14 9.88 19.31
C THR A 196 10.67 10.10 19.63
N ASP A 197 9.78 9.29 19.09
CA ASP A 197 8.34 9.43 19.25
C ASP A 197 7.85 8.89 20.61
N SER A 198 7.08 9.71 21.34
CA SER A 198 6.59 9.35 22.67
C SER A 198 5.69 8.13 22.69
N ASP A 199 4.96 7.90 21.60
CA ASP A 199 3.93 6.87 21.51
C ASP A 199 4.58 5.52 21.16
N PHE A 200 5.68 5.55 20.42
CA PHE A 200 6.37 4.35 19.95
C PHE A 200 7.51 3.86 20.84
N LYS A 201 8.21 4.75 21.54
CA LYS A 201 9.48 4.44 22.21
C LYS A 201 9.43 3.28 23.20
N ASN A 202 8.25 2.93 23.72
CA ASN A 202 8.05 1.86 24.69
C ASN A 202 7.50 0.55 24.08
N LEU A 203 7.19 0.51 22.77
CA LEU A 203 6.48 -0.59 22.14
C LEU A 203 7.39 -1.68 21.53
N ALA A 204 8.71 -1.54 21.67
CA ALA A 204 9.71 -2.49 21.16
C ALA A 204 9.44 -2.96 19.71
N ILE A 205 9.03 -2.03 18.85
CA ILE A 205 8.61 -2.31 17.47
C ILE A 205 9.80 -2.83 16.67
N GLN A 206 9.63 -3.98 16.04
CA GLN A 206 10.62 -4.61 15.18
C GLN A 206 10.36 -4.26 13.72
N ILE A 207 11.41 -3.86 12.98
CA ILE A 207 11.27 -3.43 11.58
C ILE A 207 12.13 -4.30 10.68
N THR A 208 11.51 -4.87 9.64
CA THR A 208 12.19 -5.63 8.59
C THR A 208 12.15 -4.87 7.27
N ALA A 209 13.13 -5.09 6.40
CA ALA A 209 13.20 -4.49 5.08
C ALA A 209 13.50 -5.53 3.98
N GLY A 210 12.72 -5.49 2.90
CA GLY A 210 12.87 -6.41 1.78
C GLY A 210 12.43 -5.87 0.43
N ILE A 211 12.79 -6.61 -0.62
CA ILE A 211 12.38 -6.37 -1.99
C ILE A 211 11.67 -7.62 -2.50
N GLN A 212 10.41 -7.49 -2.87
CA GLN A 212 9.66 -8.52 -3.56
C GLN A 212 10.12 -8.57 -5.02
N ASP A 213 10.81 -9.63 -5.40
CA ASP A 213 11.13 -9.90 -6.78
C ASP A 213 9.92 -10.56 -7.47
N TYR A 214 9.34 -9.87 -8.44
CA TYR A 214 8.18 -10.38 -9.19
C TYR A 214 8.56 -11.38 -10.27
N ALA A 215 9.85 -11.46 -10.65
CA ALA A 215 10.30 -12.49 -11.59
C ALA A 215 10.40 -13.86 -10.93
N SER A 216 10.89 -13.92 -9.68
CA SER A 216 10.99 -15.18 -8.91
C SER A 216 9.88 -15.41 -7.89
N HIS A 217 8.92 -14.49 -7.79
CA HIS A 217 7.86 -14.47 -6.76
C HIS A 217 8.37 -14.63 -5.33
N SER A 218 9.54 -14.05 -5.03
CA SER A 218 10.18 -14.22 -3.73
C SER A 218 10.56 -12.89 -3.10
N LEU A 219 10.33 -12.78 -1.79
CA LEU A 219 10.86 -11.68 -0.99
C LEU A 219 12.34 -11.94 -0.70
N ILE A 220 13.20 -10.98 -1.04
CA ILE A 220 14.61 -10.94 -0.66
C ILE A 220 14.78 -9.94 0.48
N ARG A 221 15.27 -10.41 1.64
CA ARG A 221 15.59 -9.55 2.78
C ARG A 221 16.91 -8.82 2.49
N VAL A 222 16.89 -7.49 2.62
CA VAL A 222 18.06 -6.63 2.32
C VAL A 222 18.70 -6.02 3.56
N ASP A 223 18.30 -6.48 4.73
CA ASP A 223 18.69 -5.96 6.03
C ASP A 223 19.44 -6.97 6.89
N GLY A 224 20.04 -7.97 6.24
CA GLY A 224 20.85 -8.99 6.90
C GLY A 224 20.03 -10.07 7.62
N GLY A 225 18.70 -10.06 7.53
CA GLY A 225 17.85 -11.03 8.23
C GLY A 225 17.58 -10.67 9.69
N GLU A 226 18.03 -9.50 10.15
CA GLU A 226 17.78 -9.00 11.49
C GLU A 226 16.70 -7.90 11.47
N PRO A 227 15.73 -7.87 12.38
CA PRO A 227 15.45 -8.91 13.37
C PRO A 227 14.88 -10.16 12.71
N GLU A 228 15.03 -11.30 13.41
CA GLU A 228 14.32 -12.53 13.10
C GLU A 228 12.83 -12.33 13.38
N VAL A 229 11.97 -12.70 12.43
CA VAL A 229 10.52 -12.60 12.60
C VAL A 229 9.88 -13.93 12.19
N PRO A 230 9.79 -14.91 13.10
CA PRO A 230 9.48 -16.29 12.76
C PRO A 230 8.21 -16.48 11.94
N TYR A 231 7.14 -15.73 12.25
CA TYR A 231 5.90 -15.78 11.48
C TYR A 231 6.13 -15.32 10.03
N TRP A 232 6.72 -14.14 9.85
CA TRP A 232 6.95 -13.56 8.53
C TRP A 232 7.90 -14.42 7.70
N ASP A 233 9.00 -14.89 8.31
CA ASP A 233 9.97 -15.75 7.65
C ASP A 233 9.34 -17.10 7.24
N SER A 234 8.47 -17.67 8.08
CA SER A 234 7.71 -18.89 7.76
C SER A 234 6.75 -18.68 6.58
N VAL A 235 6.03 -17.54 6.53
CA VAL A 235 5.18 -17.19 5.39
C VAL A 235 6.01 -17.14 4.11
N GLN A 236 7.14 -16.44 4.12
CA GLN A 236 7.98 -16.30 2.94
C GLN A 236 8.58 -17.63 2.48
N MET A 237 8.98 -18.50 3.41
CA MET A 237 9.41 -19.86 3.09
C MET A 237 8.30 -20.68 2.43
N LEU A 238 7.06 -20.59 2.94
CA LEU A 238 5.93 -21.32 2.38
C LEU A 238 5.55 -20.81 0.97
N ILE A 239 5.54 -19.49 0.76
CA ILE A 239 5.34 -18.90 -0.58
C ILE A 239 6.37 -19.46 -1.56
N ARG A 240 7.66 -19.43 -1.20
CA ARG A 240 8.75 -19.93 -2.05
C ARG A 240 8.60 -21.42 -2.39
N LYS A 241 8.13 -22.22 -1.44
CA LYS A 241 7.86 -23.64 -1.67
C LYS A 241 6.73 -23.80 -2.69
N LYS A 242 5.58 -23.14 -2.45
CA LYS A 242 4.40 -23.24 -3.31
C LYS A 242 4.63 -22.72 -4.73
N VAL A 243 5.35 -21.62 -4.90
CA VAL A 243 5.69 -21.07 -6.22
C VAL A 243 6.47 -22.08 -7.08
N LYS A 244 7.33 -22.90 -6.48
CA LYS A 244 8.10 -23.93 -7.22
C LYS A 244 7.26 -25.15 -7.59
N GLU A 245 6.18 -25.39 -6.86
CA GLU A 245 5.31 -26.57 -6.99
C GLU A 245 4.09 -26.30 -7.88
N VAL A 246 3.79 -25.03 -8.17
CA VAL A 246 2.55 -24.62 -8.82
C VAL A 246 2.86 -23.75 -10.04
N GLU A 247 2.51 -24.23 -11.23
CA GLU A 247 2.24 -23.34 -12.36
C GLU A 247 0.79 -22.85 -12.23
N SER A 248 0.59 -21.59 -11.83
CA SER A 248 -0.74 -20.98 -11.79
C SER A 248 -0.81 -19.71 -12.62
N SER A 249 -1.99 -19.46 -13.18
CA SER A 249 -2.34 -18.20 -13.86
C SER A 249 -2.11 -16.98 -12.96
N SER A 250 -2.25 -17.14 -11.65
CA SER A 250 -1.96 -16.08 -10.67
C SER A 250 -0.49 -15.64 -10.70
N LEU A 251 0.45 -16.58 -10.79
CA LEU A 251 1.88 -16.28 -10.87
C LEU A 251 2.22 -15.64 -12.22
N ALA A 252 1.70 -16.18 -13.33
CA ALA A 252 1.88 -15.57 -14.64
C ALA A 252 1.38 -14.12 -14.69
N SER A 253 0.23 -13.82 -14.08
CA SER A 253 -0.29 -12.46 -13.99
C SER A 253 0.60 -11.54 -13.13
N GLN A 254 1.14 -12.05 -12.01
CA GLN A 254 2.03 -11.28 -11.14
C GLN A 254 3.36 -10.92 -11.81
N SER A 255 3.88 -11.74 -12.73
CA SER A 255 5.09 -11.45 -13.50
C SER A 255 4.84 -10.72 -14.83
N ALA A 256 3.61 -10.25 -15.08
CA ALA A 256 3.30 -9.46 -16.27
C ALA A 256 3.59 -7.97 -16.07
N LYS A 257 3.54 -7.20 -17.17
CA LYS A 257 3.48 -5.73 -17.09
C LYS A 257 2.19 -5.35 -16.36
N GLN A 258 2.28 -4.36 -15.47
CA GLN A 258 1.12 -3.88 -14.72
C GLN A 258 0.01 -3.37 -15.67
N ALA A 259 -1.17 -3.98 -15.58
CA ALA A 259 -2.35 -3.65 -16.37
C ALA A 259 -3.65 -3.91 -15.57
N PRO A 260 -3.88 -3.19 -14.46
CA PRO A 260 -5.10 -3.30 -13.65
C PRO A 260 -6.37 -2.97 -14.44
N LEU A 261 -7.50 -3.51 -14.00
CA LEU A 261 -8.81 -3.24 -14.59
C LEU A 261 -9.53 -2.06 -13.94
N ALA A 262 -9.19 -1.74 -12.69
CA ALA A 262 -9.70 -0.61 -11.92
C ALA A 262 -8.74 -0.25 -10.79
N GLY A 263 -8.90 0.93 -10.20
CA GLY A 263 -8.30 1.26 -8.92
C GLY A 263 -9.19 0.92 -7.73
N LEU A 264 -8.59 0.86 -6.54
CA LEU A 264 -9.25 0.64 -5.26
C LEU A 264 -8.65 1.58 -4.21
N ILE A 265 -9.52 2.32 -3.53
CA ILE A 265 -9.21 3.13 -2.36
C ILE A 265 -9.95 2.52 -1.18
N CYS A 266 -9.22 2.02 -0.18
CA CYS A 266 -9.84 1.38 0.98
C CYS A 266 -9.01 1.51 2.27
N MET A 267 -9.55 0.98 3.37
CA MET A 267 -8.88 0.93 4.66
C MET A 267 -7.74 -0.14 4.64
N PRO A 268 -6.76 -0.06 5.56
CA PRO A 268 -5.63 -1.00 5.58
C PRO A 268 -5.96 -2.36 6.24
N ASP A 269 -7.13 -2.49 6.87
CA ASP A 269 -7.53 -3.70 7.57
C ASP A 269 -8.27 -4.68 6.64
N PRO A 270 -7.75 -5.90 6.41
CA PRO A 270 -8.44 -6.93 5.64
C PRO A 270 -9.73 -7.43 6.29
N LYS A 271 -10.03 -7.12 7.55
CA LYS A 271 -11.32 -7.42 8.18
C LYS A 271 -12.40 -6.39 7.85
N THR A 272 -12.02 -5.18 7.45
CA THR A 272 -12.96 -4.10 7.15
C THR A 272 -12.96 -3.72 5.68
N SER A 273 -11.94 -4.10 4.92
CA SER A 273 -11.91 -3.96 3.46
C SER A 273 -10.98 -4.99 2.82
N ARG A 274 -11.51 -5.80 1.90
CA ARG A 274 -10.76 -6.87 1.23
C ARG A 274 -10.63 -6.60 -0.25
N ARG A 275 -9.39 -6.43 -0.70
CA ARG A 275 -9.04 -6.30 -2.12
C ARG A 275 -9.57 -7.45 -2.98
N SER A 276 -9.57 -8.68 -2.47
CA SER A 276 -10.10 -9.84 -3.19
C SER A 276 -11.62 -9.79 -3.37
N LEU A 277 -12.37 -9.30 -2.38
CA LEU A 277 -13.82 -9.11 -2.51
C LEU A 277 -14.15 -8.00 -3.50
N ALA A 278 -13.45 -6.87 -3.42
CA ALA A 278 -13.60 -5.78 -4.38
C ALA A 278 -13.30 -6.24 -5.82
N ALA A 279 -12.27 -7.08 -6.00
CA ALA A 279 -11.91 -7.62 -7.31
C ALA A 279 -13.02 -8.50 -7.89
N LYS A 280 -13.56 -9.43 -7.09
CA LYS A 280 -14.70 -10.28 -7.49
C LYS A 280 -15.93 -9.45 -7.84
N TYR A 281 -16.25 -8.45 -7.01
CA TYR A 281 -17.35 -7.52 -7.28
C TYR A 281 -17.18 -6.82 -8.63
N TYR A 282 -16.00 -6.25 -8.89
CA TYR A 282 -15.75 -5.50 -10.12
C TYR A 282 -15.81 -6.38 -11.37
N GLN A 283 -15.22 -7.57 -11.32
CA GLN A 283 -15.27 -8.53 -12.42
C GLN A 283 -16.72 -8.89 -12.75
N LYS A 284 -17.55 -9.16 -11.74
CA LYS A 284 -18.99 -9.40 -11.92
C LYS A 284 -19.73 -8.19 -12.49
N LEU A 285 -19.46 -6.98 -11.99
CA LEU A 285 -20.05 -5.74 -12.48
C LEU A 285 -19.78 -5.53 -13.98
N LYS A 286 -18.59 -5.93 -14.44
CA LYS A 286 -18.16 -5.83 -15.84
C LYS A 286 -18.51 -7.05 -16.69
N GLY A 287 -19.20 -8.06 -16.14
CA GLY A 287 -19.53 -9.29 -16.85
C GLY A 287 -18.31 -10.10 -17.29
N LEU A 288 -17.18 -9.93 -16.60
CA LEU A 288 -15.94 -10.65 -16.88
C LEU A 288 -16.00 -12.04 -16.27
N THR A 289 -15.46 -13.03 -16.97
CA THR A 289 -15.28 -14.37 -16.39
C THR A 289 -14.27 -14.28 -15.26
N TYR A 290 -14.62 -14.80 -14.08
CA TYR A 290 -13.73 -14.81 -12.92
C TYR A 290 -13.63 -16.19 -12.30
N THR A 291 -12.46 -16.47 -11.73
CA THR A 291 -12.20 -17.65 -10.90
C THR A 291 -12.41 -17.33 -9.42
N ASP A 292 -12.52 -18.36 -8.58
CA ASP A 292 -12.55 -18.14 -7.14
C ASP A 292 -11.22 -17.65 -6.57
N GLU A 293 -10.13 -17.91 -7.29
CA GLU A 293 -8.80 -17.40 -6.99
C GLU A 293 -8.69 -15.90 -7.26
N TYR A 294 -7.97 -15.22 -6.38
CA TYR A 294 -7.57 -13.85 -6.62
C TYR A 294 -6.50 -13.77 -7.71
N LEU A 295 -6.78 -13.01 -8.77
CA LEU A 295 -5.85 -12.74 -9.84
C LEU A 295 -5.10 -11.42 -9.58
N PRO A 296 -3.75 -11.45 -9.49
CA PRO A 296 -2.93 -10.24 -9.56
C PRO A 296 -3.24 -9.44 -10.82
N ASN A 297 -2.88 -8.15 -10.85
CA ASN A 297 -3.28 -7.21 -11.90
C ASN A 297 -4.79 -7.02 -12.06
N THR A 298 -5.62 -7.37 -11.08
CA THR A 298 -7.04 -6.99 -11.14
C THR A 298 -7.25 -5.55 -10.70
N LEU A 299 -6.72 -5.18 -9.53
CA LEU A 299 -6.94 -3.87 -8.92
C LEU A 299 -5.64 -3.14 -8.58
N PHE A 300 -5.55 -1.85 -8.86
CA PHE A 300 -4.52 -0.95 -8.35
C PHE A 300 -4.93 -0.41 -6.98
N ASN A 301 -4.32 -0.90 -5.89
CA ASN A 301 -4.82 -0.67 -4.54
C ASN A 301 -4.01 0.38 -3.76
N MET A 302 -4.71 1.37 -3.19
CA MET A 302 -4.18 2.37 -2.27
C MET A 302 -4.92 2.24 -0.94
N THR A 303 -4.18 2.20 0.17
CA THR A 303 -4.77 2.07 1.50
C THR A 303 -4.14 3.02 2.49
N GLY A 304 -4.96 3.54 3.39
CA GLY A 304 -4.50 4.34 4.51
C GLY A 304 -5.54 4.39 5.61
N SER A 305 -5.10 4.42 6.87
CA SER A 305 -6.01 4.44 8.01
C SER A 305 -6.78 5.76 8.04
N GLY A 306 -6.14 6.90 7.72
CA GLY A 306 -6.79 8.21 7.68
C GLY A 306 -7.71 8.48 6.48
N PHE A 307 -8.04 7.47 5.66
CA PHE A 307 -8.85 7.67 4.45
C PHE A 307 -10.31 8.01 4.75
N ASP A 308 -10.82 7.64 5.92
CA ASP A 308 -12.20 7.92 6.34
C ASP A 308 -12.37 9.19 7.18
N ILE A 309 -11.38 10.09 7.14
CA ILE A 309 -11.38 11.40 7.80
C ILE A 309 -11.56 12.47 6.70
N PRO A 310 -12.78 12.99 6.48
CA PRO A 310 -13.09 13.81 5.30
C PRO A 310 -12.36 15.14 5.18
N LEU A 311 -11.92 15.71 6.31
CA LEU A 311 -11.37 17.07 6.38
C LEU A 311 -9.84 17.10 6.33
N THR A 312 -9.18 15.95 6.24
CA THR A 312 -7.72 15.88 6.07
C THR A 312 -7.40 15.49 4.64
N PRO A 313 -6.39 16.10 4.00
CA PRO A 313 -6.00 15.74 2.64
C PRO A 313 -5.37 14.34 2.58
N PHE A 314 -5.16 13.84 1.36
CA PHE A 314 -4.34 12.67 1.11
C PHE A 314 -2.85 13.03 1.12
N GLY A 315 -2.02 12.04 1.43
CA GLY A 315 -0.57 12.17 1.37
C GLY A 315 -0.03 12.21 -0.07
N PRO A 316 1.21 12.68 -0.27
CA PRO A 316 1.82 12.88 -1.59
C PRO A 316 1.80 11.61 -2.45
N TYR A 317 2.11 10.46 -1.86
CA TYR A 317 2.24 9.21 -2.61
C TYR A 317 0.90 8.53 -2.90
N VAL A 318 -0.15 8.86 -2.15
CA VAL A 318 -1.52 8.47 -2.52
C VAL A 318 -1.98 9.30 -3.72
N ILE A 319 -1.75 10.61 -3.69
CA ILE A 319 -2.07 11.51 -4.81
C ILE A 319 -1.29 11.12 -6.07
N ALA A 320 0.02 10.88 -5.95
CA ALA A 320 0.86 10.45 -7.06
C ALA A 320 0.42 9.09 -7.62
N GLY A 321 0.09 8.14 -6.73
CA GLY A 321 -0.43 6.83 -7.12
C GLY A 321 -1.78 6.94 -7.85
N PHE A 322 -2.69 7.77 -7.36
CA PHE A 322 -4.00 8.00 -7.97
C PHE A 322 -3.86 8.65 -9.34
N PHE A 323 -3.10 9.74 -9.44
CA PHE A 323 -2.79 10.41 -10.70
C PHE A 323 -2.17 9.44 -11.73
N TYR A 324 -1.19 8.65 -11.29
CA TYR A 324 -0.55 7.65 -12.14
C TYR A 324 -1.56 6.60 -12.63
N SER A 325 -2.42 6.10 -11.74
CA SER A 325 -3.44 5.12 -12.09
C SER A 325 -4.41 5.65 -13.15
N VAL A 326 -4.82 6.91 -13.05
CA VAL A 326 -5.76 7.53 -13.99
C VAL A 326 -5.06 7.90 -15.29
N LYS A 327 -3.96 8.67 -15.24
CA LYS A 327 -3.30 9.22 -16.43
C LYS A 327 -2.52 8.17 -17.22
N HIS A 328 -1.76 7.31 -16.54
CA HIS A 328 -0.80 6.39 -17.17
C HIS A 328 -1.36 4.98 -17.32
N LEU A 329 -2.10 4.48 -16.33
CA LEU A 329 -2.76 3.16 -16.41
C LEU A 329 -4.16 3.23 -17.03
N LYS A 330 -4.68 4.43 -17.31
CA LYS A 330 -5.99 4.67 -17.94
C LYS A 330 -7.16 4.09 -17.14
N LEU A 331 -7.03 4.06 -15.81
CA LEU A 331 -8.08 3.56 -14.91
C LEU A 331 -9.11 4.65 -14.64
N THR A 332 -10.16 4.70 -15.46
CA THR A 332 -11.31 5.60 -15.25
C THR A 332 -12.23 5.11 -14.15
N ASP A 333 -12.31 3.80 -13.90
CA ASP A 333 -13.05 3.24 -12.79
C ASP A 333 -12.17 3.12 -11.54
N GLN A 334 -12.64 3.73 -10.44
CA GLN A 334 -11.96 3.74 -9.15
C GLN A 334 -12.98 3.34 -8.07
N MET A 335 -12.83 2.14 -7.52
CA MET A 335 -13.69 1.70 -6.43
C MET A 335 -13.28 2.36 -5.12
N VAL A 336 -14.28 2.76 -4.34
CA VAL A 336 -14.09 3.31 -2.99
C VAL A 336 -14.79 2.39 -2.00
N MET A 337 -14.00 1.79 -1.10
CA MET A 337 -14.47 0.73 -0.21
C MET A 337 -14.26 1.09 1.26
N GLY A 338 -15.36 1.39 1.95
CA GLY A 338 -15.43 1.38 3.41
C GLY A 338 -15.98 0.05 3.95
N TYR A 339 -15.98 -0.08 5.27
CA TYR A 339 -16.63 -1.18 5.97
C TYR A 339 -18.14 -1.21 5.70
N ASP A 340 -18.77 -0.05 5.82
CA ASP A 340 -20.18 0.21 5.59
C ASP A 340 -20.38 1.49 4.76
N GLN A 341 -21.64 1.79 4.42
CA GLN A 341 -21.99 2.97 3.63
C GLN A 341 -21.50 4.29 4.26
N ALA A 342 -21.54 4.39 5.60
CA ALA A 342 -21.13 5.61 6.28
C ALA A 342 -19.62 5.85 6.13
N GLN A 343 -18.80 4.80 6.28
CA GLN A 343 -17.37 4.90 6.06
C GLN A 343 -17.05 5.16 4.58
N THR A 344 -17.72 4.48 3.65
CA THR A 344 -17.54 4.72 2.21
C THR A 344 -17.84 6.17 1.83
N ASN A 345 -18.93 6.74 2.36
CA ASN A 345 -19.28 8.14 2.12
C ASN A 345 -18.23 9.11 2.67
N ARG A 346 -17.64 8.84 3.84
CA ARG A 346 -16.55 9.67 4.38
C ARG A 346 -15.31 9.64 3.50
N ILE A 347 -14.94 8.48 2.95
CA ILE A 347 -13.82 8.36 2.02
C ILE A 347 -14.10 9.15 0.74
N LEU A 348 -15.32 9.05 0.19
CA LEU A 348 -15.74 9.84 -0.97
C LEU A 348 -15.68 11.35 -0.70
N GLN A 349 -16.16 11.80 0.46
CA GLN A 349 -16.07 13.20 0.88
C GLN A 349 -14.61 13.66 0.98
N LYS A 350 -13.70 12.81 1.48
CA LYS A 350 -12.26 13.13 1.50
C LYS A 350 -11.72 13.36 0.09
N ILE A 351 -12.10 12.53 -0.89
CA ILE A 351 -11.70 12.69 -2.30
C ILE A 351 -12.21 14.01 -2.88
N ASP A 352 -13.46 14.39 -2.58
CA ASP A 352 -14.04 15.66 -3.03
C ASP A 352 -13.40 16.88 -2.35
N ASN A 353 -13.07 16.77 -1.06
CA ASN A 353 -12.45 17.84 -0.28
C ASN A 353 -10.96 18.03 -0.57
N ASP A 354 -10.26 17.01 -1.06
CA ASP A 354 -8.85 17.10 -1.44
C ASP A 354 -8.73 17.81 -2.80
N PRO A 355 -8.09 19.00 -2.89
CA PRO A 355 -8.09 19.79 -4.11
C PRO A 355 -7.42 19.12 -5.30
N ILE A 356 -6.35 18.32 -5.08
CA ILE A 356 -5.63 17.68 -6.17
C ILE A 356 -6.39 16.43 -6.62
N MET A 357 -6.88 15.61 -5.69
CA MET A 357 -7.67 14.42 -6.01
C MET A 357 -8.97 14.80 -6.73
N ASN A 358 -9.73 15.79 -6.24
CA ASN A 358 -10.96 16.25 -6.87
C ASN A 358 -10.71 16.80 -8.28
N LEU A 359 -9.60 17.54 -8.47
CA LEU A 359 -9.20 18.01 -9.79
C LEU A 359 -8.95 16.86 -10.76
N ILE A 360 -8.23 15.82 -10.31
CA ILE A 360 -7.99 14.61 -11.12
C ILE A 360 -9.32 13.95 -11.48
N VAL A 361 -10.22 13.75 -10.51
CA VAL A 361 -11.54 13.14 -10.74
C VAL A 361 -12.32 13.91 -11.80
N LYS A 362 -12.41 15.23 -11.68
CA LYS A 362 -13.16 16.09 -12.61
C LYS A 362 -12.53 16.15 -14.00
N LYS A 363 -11.21 16.29 -14.11
CA LYS A 363 -10.53 16.46 -15.40
C LYS A 363 -10.42 15.19 -16.22
N PHE A 364 -10.34 14.04 -15.56
CA PHE A 364 -10.24 12.74 -16.22
C PHE A 364 -11.56 11.96 -16.22
N GLU A 365 -12.66 12.59 -15.78
CA GLU A 365 -14.00 11.98 -15.71
C GLU A 365 -13.99 10.63 -14.99
N VAL A 366 -13.30 10.58 -13.85
CA VAL A 366 -13.13 9.36 -13.07
C VAL A 366 -14.48 8.94 -12.47
N ASN A 367 -14.86 7.71 -12.73
CA ASN A 367 -16.03 7.07 -12.15
C ASN A 367 -15.67 6.47 -10.78
N LEU A 368 -16.11 7.13 -9.71
CA LEU A 368 -15.97 6.65 -8.34
C LEU A 368 -17.09 5.66 -8.00
N ILE A 369 -16.76 4.38 -7.90
CA ILE A 369 -17.72 3.29 -7.64
C ILE A 369 -17.73 2.99 -6.13
N ALA A 370 -18.79 3.42 -5.45
CA ALA A 370 -18.98 3.16 -4.02
C ALA A 370 -19.30 1.67 -3.78
N ILE A 371 -18.52 1.00 -2.93
CA ILE A 371 -18.76 -0.38 -2.50
C ILE A 371 -18.57 -0.51 -0.99
N ASN A 372 -19.28 -1.46 -0.35
CA ASN A 372 -19.24 -1.64 1.10
C ASN A 372 -18.81 -3.06 1.45
N HIS A 373 -17.83 -3.20 2.32
CA HIS A 373 -17.31 -4.52 2.72
C HIS A 373 -18.37 -5.44 3.31
N LYS A 374 -19.19 -4.91 4.22
CA LYS A 374 -20.24 -5.66 4.90
C LYS A 374 -21.23 -6.27 3.91
N ASP A 375 -21.65 -5.46 2.92
CA ASP A 375 -22.55 -5.91 1.86
C ASP A 375 -21.89 -6.98 0.98
N LEU A 376 -20.59 -6.84 0.71
CA LEU A 376 -19.85 -7.83 -0.09
C LEU A 376 -19.66 -9.19 0.59
N ILE A 377 -19.73 -9.26 1.92
CA ILE A 377 -19.65 -10.52 2.68
C ILE A 377 -21.04 -11.15 2.86
N THR A 378 -22.07 -10.35 3.15
CA THR A 378 -23.43 -10.86 3.43
C THR A 378 -24.14 -11.34 2.19
N THR A 379 -23.91 -10.65 1.07
CA THR A 379 -24.31 -11.15 -0.24
C THR A 379 -23.34 -12.28 -0.55
N ASN A 380 -23.69 -13.53 -0.24
CA ASN A 380 -22.92 -14.68 -0.71
C ASN A 380 -22.76 -14.54 -2.23
N PHE A 381 -21.62 -14.03 -2.70
CA PHE A 381 -21.23 -14.02 -4.12
C PHE A 381 -20.86 -15.45 -4.58
N THR A 382 -21.61 -16.44 -4.09
CA THR A 382 -21.63 -17.83 -4.55
C THR A 382 -22.78 -17.97 -5.53
N SER A 383 -22.46 -17.98 -6.81
CA SER A 383 -23.27 -18.59 -7.85
C SER A 383 -22.32 -19.18 -8.87
#